data_AF-A0AAV3BHV5-F1
#
_entry.id   AF-A0AAV3BHV5-F1
#
_cell.length_a   1.000
_cell.length_b   1.000
_cell.length_c   1.000
_cell.angle_alpha   90.00
_cell.angle_beta   90.00
_cell.angle_gamma   90.00
#
_symmetry.space_group_name_H-M   'P 1'
#
loop_
_entity.id
_entity.type
_entity.pdbx_description
1 polymer ?
#
loop_
_entity_poly.entity_id
_entity_poly.type
_entity_poly.pdbx_seq_one_letter_code
_entity_poly.pdbx_strand_id
1 'polypeptide(L)'
;MKRKSIALVLSLGLLGSVTLGSIETVYAEGNKNTTNISEVKVDNKVELSDKKNKEIKNGWEIINDKWYYHESDGSLATGFKKINDEWYRFDNNGEMQVGWQYINDIWYHFRDNGPMDTGWRKINNDWYYFNNDGEMQTGWQSIGNKRYHFRDNGVMDTGWRSLGSDWYLLNSDGEMQTGWQHINNIWYHLEDDGKMNTGWQDINGDKYYFNNSGEMQTGWQYINDIWYHLRENGPADTGWRKINNDWYYFDNIGKMQTSWQDIDNSTYYFNDNGVMSIGWRTIESEWYYFNNSGEKESNKVIDDWYLDKNGVGNKIVTEGVYGKSGKGRDLEYYRIGHGKKVLFSVFGVHGYEDAWSGDSQELKIIAEKSVNRLRSEYNTKGIDLSEWSVYIIPSANPDGRIDGWTNNGPGRTTVTTKNDINRSFPTGFSPFYSARNYTGPTALGSPEAKALYSFINKTMEGATEKVLLDVHGWENKTIGNPSIARYFDNEFGFRNINKYPGGFVITYGNAIGAKSVLVEFPVPYSHQDILRRDFSGKFANGLVNILLNN
;
A
#
# COMPACT_ATOMS: atom_id res chain seq x y z
N MET A 1 94.92 46.02 34.53
CA MET A 1 94.74 45.82 35.99
C MET A 1 93.29 45.40 36.24
N LYS A 2 93.05 44.59 37.27
CA LYS A 2 91.77 43.89 37.55
C LYS A 2 90.61 44.85 37.89
N ARG A 3 89.38 44.37 37.60
CA ARG A 3 88.04 44.94 37.78
C ARG A 3 87.67 45.23 39.25
N LYS A 4 86.75 46.17 39.52
CA LYS A 4 85.51 45.93 40.29
C LYS A 4 84.51 47.11 40.30
N SER A 5 83.26 46.70 40.45
CA SER A 5 81.96 47.34 40.21
C SER A 5 81.53 48.42 41.23
N ILE A 6 80.41 49.10 40.96
CA ILE A 6 79.18 49.09 41.79
C ILE A 6 78.02 49.60 40.92
N ALA A 7 76.91 48.87 40.91
CA ALA A 7 75.63 49.34 40.38
C ALA A 7 74.84 50.02 41.51
N LEU A 8 74.17 51.13 41.20
CA LEU A 8 73.02 51.58 41.98
C LEU A 8 71.88 51.83 41.00
N VAL A 9 70.87 50.96 41.06
CA VAL A 9 69.59 51.16 40.39
C VAL A 9 68.75 52.04 41.30
N LEU A 10 68.27 53.16 40.78
CA LEU A 10 67.06 53.81 41.25
C LEU A 10 66.20 54.10 40.03
N SER A 11 64.96 53.64 40.12
CA SER A 11 63.88 53.90 39.17
C SER A 11 63.63 55.40 39.01
N LEU A 12 63.16 55.81 37.84
CA LEU A 12 61.99 56.70 37.71
C LEU A 12 61.60 56.78 36.22
N GLY A 13 60.31 56.54 35.96
CA GLY A 13 59.67 56.91 34.71
C GLY A 13 59.76 58.43 34.48
N LEU A 14 59.61 58.81 33.23
CA LEU A 14 59.73 60.16 32.68
C LEU A 14 59.23 61.26 33.65
N LEU A 15 60.14 62.15 34.05
CA LEU A 15 60.02 63.61 33.87
C LEU A 15 61.37 64.23 34.22
N GLY A 16 62.15 64.55 33.18
CA GLY A 16 63.37 65.34 33.28
C GLY A 16 64.64 64.56 32.97
N SER A 17 65.17 64.78 31.77
CA SER A 17 66.55 64.45 31.42
C SER A 17 67.51 65.16 32.39
N VAL A 18 68.24 64.40 33.20
CA VAL A 18 69.48 64.90 33.82
C VAL A 18 70.60 64.63 32.82
N THR A 19 71.12 65.69 32.19
CA THR A 19 72.43 65.62 31.54
C THR A 19 73.48 65.39 32.63
N LEU A 20 73.89 64.15 32.86
CA LEU A 20 75.17 63.89 33.48
C LEU A 20 76.25 64.24 32.45
N GLY A 21 77.01 65.30 32.72
CA GLY A 21 78.22 65.60 31.97
C GLY A 21 79.14 64.39 31.94
N SER A 22 79.63 64.05 30.77
CA SER A 22 80.67 63.05 30.57
C SER A 22 81.88 63.42 31.43
N ILE A 23 82.19 62.60 32.43
CA ILE A 23 83.48 62.65 33.10
C ILE A 23 84.43 61.80 32.25
N GLU A 24 85.08 62.46 31.28
CA GLU A 24 86.27 61.92 30.65
C GLU A 24 87.46 62.24 31.56
N THR A 25 87.97 61.21 32.23
CA THR A 25 89.25 61.30 32.95
C THR A 25 90.37 60.97 31.97
N VAL A 26 91.01 62.01 31.43
CA VAL A 26 92.30 61.91 30.75
C VAL A 26 93.40 62.04 31.80
N TYR A 27 94.27 61.03 31.90
CA TYR A 27 95.47 61.11 32.74
C TYR A 27 96.58 61.86 31.99
N ALA A 28 97.25 62.78 32.71
CA ALA A 28 98.61 63.20 32.40
C ALA A 28 99.47 62.99 33.65
N GLU A 29 100.61 62.34 33.46
CA GLU A 29 101.63 62.06 34.46
C GLU A 29 102.27 63.35 34.97
N GLY A 30 102.42 63.50 36.29
CA GLY A 30 103.12 64.65 36.83
C GLY A 30 103.08 64.78 38.36
N ASN A 31 104.04 64.14 39.01
CA ASN A 31 104.72 64.55 40.24
C ASN A 31 103.97 65.25 41.41
N LYS A 32 104.11 64.61 42.57
CA LYS A 32 104.37 65.16 43.92
C LYS A 32 103.23 65.84 44.71
N ASN A 33 103.08 65.27 45.92
CA ASN A 33 102.94 65.95 47.21
C ASN A 33 101.57 66.51 47.64
N THR A 34 100.98 65.74 48.56
CA THR A 34 100.60 66.12 49.94
C THR A 34 99.71 67.34 50.21
N THR A 35 98.66 67.03 50.99
CA THR A 35 98.15 67.70 52.20
C THR A 35 97.19 68.89 52.12
N ASN A 36 96.03 68.60 52.73
CA ASN A 36 95.34 69.30 53.83
C ASN A 36 94.41 70.51 53.59
N ILE A 37 93.13 70.21 53.84
CA ILE A 37 92.17 70.81 54.78
C ILE A 37 91.97 72.34 54.72
N SER A 38 90.73 72.74 54.45
CA SER A 38 90.03 73.70 55.33
C SER A 38 88.52 73.56 55.16
N GLU A 39 87.88 73.09 56.23
CA GLU A 39 86.45 73.27 56.51
C GLU A 39 86.06 74.75 56.38
N VAL A 40 84.87 75.01 55.84
CA VAL A 40 84.10 76.20 56.18
C VAL A 40 82.81 75.71 56.85
N LYS A 41 82.70 75.97 58.15
CA LYS A 41 81.50 75.77 58.96
C LYS A 41 80.47 76.84 58.62
N VAL A 42 79.31 76.42 58.10
CA VAL A 42 78.00 76.25 58.78
C VAL A 42 77.31 77.55 59.12
N ASP A 43 76.17 77.78 58.46
CA ASP A 43 74.96 78.30 59.11
C ASP A 43 73.74 77.54 58.58
N ASN A 44 73.19 76.67 59.44
CA ASN A 44 71.91 76.00 59.23
C ASN A 44 70.80 77.02 59.48
N LYS A 45 70.25 77.57 58.39
CA LYS A 45 68.91 78.14 58.38
C LYS A 45 68.19 77.58 57.16
N VAL A 46 67.48 76.48 57.37
CA VAL A 46 66.52 75.94 56.40
C VAL A 46 65.33 76.90 56.37
N GLU A 47 65.33 77.82 55.42
CA GLU A 47 64.10 78.46 54.95
C GLU A 47 63.52 77.58 53.83
N LEU A 48 62.45 76.87 54.17
CA LEU A 48 61.58 76.21 53.21
C LEU A 48 60.88 77.28 52.37
N SER A 49 61.44 77.60 51.20
CA SER A 49 60.75 78.38 50.18
C SER A 49 60.05 77.42 49.20
N ASP A 50 58.75 77.24 49.43
CA ASP A 50 57.71 77.04 48.43
C ASP A 50 58.03 76.11 47.24
N LYS A 51 57.93 74.80 47.50
CA LYS A 51 57.39 73.88 46.48
C LYS A 51 56.00 74.39 46.11
N LYS A 52 55.87 75.02 44.94
CA LYS A 52 54.58 75.18 44.27
C LYS A 52 53.87 73.83 44.29
N ASN A 53 52.75 73.77 45.02
CA ASN A 53 51.77 72.70 44.94
C ASN A 53 51.40 72.53 43.47
N LYS A 54 51.94 71.49 42.81
CA LYS A 54 51.44 71.03 41.53
C LYS A 54 50.12 70.35 41.88
N GLU A 55 49.00 71.03 41.68
CA GLU A 55 47.67 70.41 41.81
C GLU A 55 47.70 69.11 41.02
N ILE A 56 47.55 67.98 41.72
CA ILE A 56 47.45 66.67 41.09
C ILE A 56 46.08 66.69 40.41
N LYS A 57 46.09 66.73 39.08
CA LYS A 57 44.88 66.62 38.28
C LYS A 57 44.40 65.17 38.42
N ASN A 58 43.22 64.98 38.98
CA ASN A 58 42.63 63.65 39.23
C ASN A 58 41.30 63.56 38.47
N GLY A 59 41.04 62.42 37.83
CA GLY A 59 39.80 62.17 37.10
C GLY A 59 39.88 62.47 35.59
N TRP A 60 38.72 62.61 34.97
CA TRP A 60 38.59 62.74 33.52
C TRP A 60 39.14 64.07 32.99
N GLU A 61 39.89 64.00 31.90
CA GLU A 61 40.39 65.16 31.15
C GLU A 61 40.12 64.97 29.65
N ILE A 62 39.74 66.05 28.97
CA ILE A 62 39.69 66.11 27.51
C ILE A 62 40.86 66.93 26.97
N ILE A 63 41.63 66.34 26.04
CA ILE A 63 42.76 66.99 25.37
C ILE A 63 42.60 66.72 23.87
N ASN A 64 42.48 67.77 23.05
CA ASN A 64 42.32 67.66 21.59
C ASN A 64 41.19 66.67 21.20
N ASP A 65 40.01 66.84 21.80
CA ASP A 65 38.81 66.01 21.58
C ASP A 65 38.94 64.53 21.98
N LYS A 66 39.97 64.17 22.74
CA LYS A 66 40.23 62.82 23.24
C LYS A 66 40.14 62.78 24.77
N TRP A 67 39.56 61.72 25.29
CA TRP A 67 39.37 61.52 26.74
C TRP A 67 40.55 60.76 27.36
N TYR A 68 40.96 61.22 28.53
CA TYR A 68 42.02 60.66 29.37
C TYR A 68 41.51 60.55 30.81
N TYR A 69 42.07 59.64 31.60
CA TYR A 69 41.77 59.55 33.03
C TYR A 69 43.06 59.59 33.85
N HIS A 70 43.18 60.59 34.72
CA HIS A 70 44.28 60.69 35.67
C HIS A 70 43.97 59.90 36.93
N GLU A 71 44.83 58.95 37.24
CA GLU A 71 44.82 58.18 38.47
C GLU A 71 45.18 59.05 39.68
N SER A 72 44.97 58.55 40.89
CA SER A 72 45.19 59.31 42.13
C SER A 72 46.64 59.73 42.37
N ASP A 73 47.60 59.10 41.69
CA ASP A 73 49.02 59.45 41.69
C ASP A 73 49.41 60.43 40.56
N GLY A 74 48.44 60.86 39.75
CA GLY A 74 48.62 61.75 38.60
C GLY A 74 49.15 61.06 37.33
N SER A 75 49.26 59.73 37.31
CA SER A 75 49.56 58.96 36.10
C SER A 75 48.30 58.78 35.22
N LEU A 76 48.49 58.56 33.92
CA LEU A 76 47.38 58.25 33.01
C LEU A 76 46.99 56.78 33.11
N ALA A 77 45.70 56.49 33.19
CA ALA A 77 45.18 55.13 33.08
C ALA A 77 45.54 54.52 31.72
N THR A 78 45.97 53.26 31.71
CA THR A 78 46.26 52.47 30.49
C THR A 78 45.60 51.09 30.61
N GLY A 79 45.26 50.46 29.48
CA GLY A 79 44.60 49.15 29.48
C GLY A 79 43.15 49.20 29.99
N PHE A 80 42.64 48.07 30.46
CA PHE A 80 41.29 48.00 31.05
C PHE A 80 41.26 48.63 32.44
N LYS A 81 40.33 49.54 32.67
CA LYS A 81 40.16 50.21 33.97
C LYS A 81 38.69 50.28 34.36
N LYS A 82 38.38 49.86 35.59
CA LYS A 82 37.04 50.02 36.17
C LYS A 82 36.95 51.37 36.89
N ILE A 83 36.04 52.23 36.46
CA ILE A 83 35.82 53.58 36.97
C ILE A 83 34.31 53.76 37.19
N ASN A 84 33.89 54.09 38.43
CA ASN A 84 32.47 54.28 38.79
C ASN A 84 31.57 53.11 38.33
N ASP A 85 32.02 51.88 38.60
CA ASP A 85 31.37 50.63 38.23
C ASP A 85 31.26 50.28 36.73
N GLU A 86 31.83 51.10 35.86
CA GLU A 86 31.93 50.81 34.43
C GLU A 86 33.37 50.49 34.02
N TRP A 87 33.54 49.57 33.07
CA TRP A 87 34.85 49.26 32.49
C TRP A 87 35.13 50.17 31.30
N TYR A 88 36.33 50.70 31.23
CA TYR A 88 36.86 51.52 30.14
C TYR A 88 38.14 50.88 29.62
N ARG A 89 38.53 51.24 28.40
CA ARG A 89 39.82 50.86 27.84
C ARG A 89 40.60 52.11 27.45
N PHE A 90 41.86 52.15 27.82
CA PHE A 90 42.81 53.18 27.41
C PHE A 90 43.95 52.54 26.60
N ASP A 91 44.47 53.25 25.59
CA ASP A 91 45.67 52.83 24.87
C ASP A 91 46.94 53.05 25.72
N ASN A 92 48.12 52.75 25.15
CA ASN A 92 49.39 52.92 25.86
C ASN A 92 49.77 54.40 26.09
N ASN A 93 49.10 55.34 25.43
CA ASN A 93 49.27 56.79 25.61
C ASN A 93 48.23 57.37 26.57
N GLY A 94 47.32 56.55 27.10
CA GLY A 94 46.25 56.94 28.01
C GLY A 94 44.98 57.47 27.33
N GLU A 95 44.86 57.36 26.01
CA GLU A 95 43.66 57.75 25.27
C GLU A 95 42.55 56.71 25.42
N MET A 96 41.36 57.15 25.85
CA MET A 96 40.18 56.32 26.00
C MET A 96 39.71 55.79 24.64
N GLN A 97 39.50 54.49 24.55
CA GLN A 97 39.03 53.79 23.36
C GLN A 97 37.50 53.74 23.34
N VAL A 98 36.94 53.88 22.13
CA VAL A 98 35.51 53.76 21.83
C VAL A 98 35.30 52.83 20.63
N GLY A 99 34.06 52.38 20.42
CA GLY A 99 33.68 51.48 19.34
C GLY A 99 34.27 50.08 19.48
N TRP A 100 34.40 49.38 18.35
CA TRP A 100 34.93 48.02 18.28
C TRP A 100 36.44 47.96 18.49
N GLN A 101 36.89 47.08 19.38
CA GLN A 101 38.30 46.88 19.72
C GLN A 101 38.65 45.40 19.72
N TYR A 102 39.68 45.01 18.97
CA TYR A 102 40.17 43.63 18.92
C TYR A 102 41.42 43.50 19.78
N ILE A 103 41.32 42.75 20.88
CA ILE A 103 42.32 42.69 21.95
C ILE A 103 42.52 41.23 22.34
N ASN A 104 43.75 40.73 22.28
CA ASN A 104 44.11 39.37 22.67
C ASN A 104 43.18 38.32 22.03
N ASP A 105 42.95 38.45 20.73
CA ASP A 105 42.09 37.61 19.92
C ASP A 105 40.57 37.69 20.21
N ILE A 106 40.14 38.67 21.02
CA ILE A 106 38.75 38.86 21.42
C ILE A 106 38.23 40.24 21.01
N TRP A 107 36.99 40.29 20.51
CA TRP A 107 36.30 41.55 20.22
C TRP A 107 35.58 42.09 21.45
N TYR A 108 35.77 43.39 21.69
CA TYR A 108 35.05 44.19 22.69
C TYR A 108 34.38 45.36 21.97
N HIS A 109 33.30 45.89 22.54
CA HIS A 109 32.70 47.14 22.10
C HIS A 109 32.61 48.12 23.26
N PHE A 110 33.00 49.37 23.01
CA PHE A 110 32.92 50.47 23.95
C PHE A 110 31.97 51.51 23.38
N ARG A 111 31.03 51.98 24.19
CA ARG A 111 30.06 53.02 23.81
C ARG A 111 30.79 54.31 23.45
N ASP A 112 30.14 55.20 22.71
CA ASP A 112 30.74 56.49 22.29
C ASP A 112 31.20 57.36 23.47
N ASN A 113 30.60 57.15 24.66
CA ASN A 113 31.00 57.82 25.90
C ASN A 113 32.07 57.09 26.70
N GLY A 114 32.60 55.95 26.22
CA GLY A 114 33.72 55.20 26.80
C GLY A 114 33.42 53.85 27.44
N PRO A 115 32.30 53.63 28.15
CA PRO A 115 32.05 52.38 28.84
C PRO A 115 31.94 51.16 27.92
N MET A 116 32.54 50.05 28.34
CA MET A 116 32.44 48.74 27.73
C MET A 116 31.01 48.22 27.77
N ASP A 117 30.59 47.58 26.68
CA ASP A 117 29.32 46.90 26.61
C ASP A 117 29.39 45.48 27.20
N THR A 118 28.34 45.11 27.93
CA THR A 118 28.07 43.76 28.43
C THR A 118 26.60 43.42 28.14
N GLY A 119 26.29 42.12 28.05
CA GLY A 119 24.97 41.62 27.72
C GLY A 119 24.54 41.92 26.28
N TRP A 120 23.23 41.97 26.06
CA TRP A 120 22.62 42.22 24.75
C TRP A 120 22.79 43.66 24.29
N ARG A 121 23.31 43.85 23.08
CA ARG A 121 23.45 45.17 22.46
C ARG A 121 23.07 45.18 20.99
N LYS A 122 22.35 46.23 20.60
CA LYS A 122 22.01 46.51 19.21
C LYS A 122 22.96 47.58 18.67
N ILE A 123 23.82 47.21 17.74
CA ILE A 123 24.86 48.06 17.15
C ILE A 123 24.67 48.05 15.63
N ASN A 124 24.50 49.23 15.02
CA ASN A 124 24.27 49.36 13.57
C ASN A 124 23.16 48.45 13.02
N ASN A 125 22.06 48.34 13.77
CA ASN A 125 20.89 47.50 13.49
C ASN A 125 21.05 45.99 13.70
N ASP A 126 22.24 45.51 14.03
CA ASP A 126 22.51 44.10 14.36
C ASP A 126 22.56 43.87 15.88
N TRP A 127 22.14 42.68 16.31
CA TRP A 127 22.23 42.27 17.71
C TRP A 127 23.51 41.49 17.98
N TYR A 128 24.17 41.82 19.08
CA TYR A 128 25.36 41.19 19.62
C TYR A 128 25.14 40.84 21.08
N TYR A 129 25.89 39.86 21.59
CA TYR A 129 25.92 39.56 23.01
C TYR A 129 27.36 39.56 23.52
N PHE A 130 27.60 40.32 24.57
CA PHE A 130 28.88 40.39 25.27
C PHE A 130 28.73 39.68 26.62
N ASN A 131 29.69 38.84 27.00
CA ASN A 131 29.63 38.20 28.32
C ASN A 131 29.90 39.22 29.44
N ASN A 132 29.95 38.76 30.69
CA ASN A 132 30.17 39.64 31.84
C ASN A 132 31.55 40.32 31.84
N ASP A 133 32.52 39.76 31.10
CA ASP A 133 33.86 40.30 30.92
C ASP A 133 33.95 41.22 29.69
N GLY A 134 32.85 41.43 28.96
CA GLY A 134 32.77 42.28 27.77
C GLY A 134 33.20 41.61 26.47
N GLU A 135 33.45 40.30 26.50
CA GLU A 135 33.89 39.53 25.33
C GLU A 135 32.69 39.27 24.42
N MET A 136 32.79 39.66 23.15
CA MET A 136 31.78 39.36 22.13
C MET A 136 31.66 37.86 21.92
N GLN A 137 30.45 37.33 22.07
CA GLN A 137 30.19 35.91 21.88
C GLN A 137 29.93 35.57 20.41
N THR A 138 30.39 34.40 20.00
CA THR A 138 30.16 33.78 18.69
C THR A 138 29.67 32.34 18.86
N GLY A 139 29.16 31.73 17.80
CA GLY A 139 28.63 30.37 17.79
C GLY A 139 27.38 30.20 18.67
N TRP A 140 27.14 28.96 19.11
CA TRP A 140 26.01 28.62 19.97
C TRP A 140 26.22 29.10 21.41
N GLN A 141 25.23 29.81 21.94
CA GLN A 141 25.25 30.32 23.32
C GLN A 141 23.93 30.02 24.03
N SER A 142 24.03 29.65 25.30
CA SER A 142 22.89 29.51 26.21
C SER A 142 22.81 30.74 27.10
N ILE A 143 21.81 31.59 26.86
CA ILE A 143 21.63 32.85 27.59
C ILE A 143 20.30 32.77 28.32
N GLY A 144 20.36 32.65 29.65
CA GLY A 144 19.20 32.28 30.47
C GLY A 144 18.77 30.85 30.18
N ASN A 145 17.48 30.66 29.87
CA ASN A 145 16.90 29.36 29.50
C ASN A 145 16.71 29.19 27.98
N LYS A 146 17.35 30.04 27.18
CA LYS A 146 17.17 30.12 25.72
C LYS A 146 18.51 29.90 25.01
N ARG A 147 18.46 29.32 23.81
CA ARG A 147 19.62 29.11 22.96
C ARG A 147 19.61 30.08 21.78
N TYR A 148 20.78 30.64 21.48
CA TYR A 148 21.00 31.59 20.39
C TYR A 148 22.23 31.15 19.60
N HIS A 149 22.30 31.55 18.33
CA HIS A 149 23.50 31.39 17.51
C HIS A 149 23.99 32.76 17.07
N PHE A 150 25.29 33.00 17.19
CA PHE A 150 25.97 34.20 16.72
C PHE A 150 26.96 33.81 15.63
N ARG A 151 26.99 34.55 14.54
CA ARG A 151 27.96 34.35 13.46
C ARG A 151 29.39 34.65 13.94
N ASP A 152 30.38 34.32 13.13
CA ASP A 152 31.79 34.61 13.44
C ASP A 152 32.08 36.10 13.65
N ASN A 153 31.28 36.99 13.05
CA ASN A 153 31.36 38.43 13.27
C ASN A 153 30.53 38.91 14.48
N GLY A 154 29.96 38.01 15.28
CA GLY A 154 29.17 38.30 16.48
C GLY A 154 27.71 38.67 16.24
N VAL A 155 27.26 38.76 14.99
CA VAL A 155 25.86 39.09 14.67
C VAL A 155 24.97 37.90 15.03
N MET A 156 23.92 38.14 15.81
CA MET A 156 22.90 37.16 16.16
C MET A 156 22.14 36.69 14.92
N ASP A 157 21.99 35.37 14.79
CA ASP A 157 21.18 34.78 13.74
C ASP A 157 19.68 34.82 14.04
N THR A 158 18.91 35.03 12.98
CA THR A 158 17.45 34.92 12.94
C THR A 158 17.04 34.16 11.67
N GLY A 159 15.83 33.60 11.69
CA GLY A 159 15.26 32.81 10.61
C GLY A 159 15.90 31.43 10.46
N TRP A 160 15.71 30.82 9.29
CA TRP A 160 16.33 29.55 8.93
C TRP A 160 17.84 29.71 8.74
N ARG A 161 18.62 28.81 9.36
CA ARG A 161 20.08 28.77 9.27
C ARG A 161 20.58 27.35 9.05
N SER A 162 21.41 27.19 8.02
CA SER A 162 22.20 25.98 7.83
C SER A 162 23.52 26.12 8.58
N LEU A 163 23.76 25.22 9.52
CA LEU A 163 24.95 25.20 10.38
C LEU A 163 25.54 23.79 10.31
N GLY A 164 26.62 23.64 9.52
CA GLY A 164 27.15 22.32 9.18
C GLY A 164 26.23 21.58 8.21
N SER A 165 25.81 20.37 8.57
CA SER A 165 24.84 19.57 7.80
C SER A 165 23.38 19.86 8.16
N ASP A 166 23.14 20.60 9.24
CA ASP A 166 21.84 20.65 9.90
C ASP A 166 21.19 22.03 9.71
N TRP A 167 19.87 22.06 9.70
CA TRP A 167 19.08 23.29 9.64
C TRP A 167 18.46 23.59 11.00
N TYR A 168 18.48 24.86 11.38
CA TYR A 168 17.91 25.40 12.61
C TYR A 168 16.98 26.57 12.28
N LEU A 169 15.97 26.77 13.11
CA LEU A 169 15.09 27.93 13.04
C LEU A 169 15.30 28.81 14.27
N LEU A 170 15.64 30.08 14.05
CA LEU A 170 15.77 31.09 15.09
C LEU A 170 14.61 32.09 14.90
N ASN A 171 13.87 32.44 15.95
CA ASN A 171 12.78 33.42 15.84
C ASN A 171 13.30 34.85 15.63
N SER A 172 12.41 35.85 15.59
CA SER A 172 12.80 37.26 15.41
C SER A 172 13.68 37.81 16.54
N ASP A 173 13.60 37.22 17.73
CA ASP A 173 14.42 37.56 18.90
C ASP A 173 15.70 36.70 18.95
N GLY A 174 15.94 35.85 17.95
CA GLY A 174 17.12 34.99 17.82
C GLY A 174 17.04 33.68 18.61
N GLU A 175 15.91 33.41 19.26
CA GLU A 175 15.73 32.22 20.08
C GLU A 175 15.57 30.99 19.17
N MET A 176 16.34 29.94 19.44
CA MET A 176 16.23 28.67 18.74
C MET A 176 14.88 28.01 19.01
N GLN A 177 14.20 27.62 17.95
CA GLN A 177 12.90 26.95 18.00
C GLN A 177 13.08 25.43 18.00
N THR A 178 12.15 24.74 18.66
CA THR A 178 12.04 23.27 18.70
C THR A 178 10.58 22.86 18.45
N GLY A 179 10.33 21.57 18.23
CA GLY A 179 9.00 21.00 17.99
C GLY A 179 8.37 21.43 16.67
N TRP A 180 7.04 21.42 16.62
CA TRP A 180 6.25 21.74 15.42
C TRP A 180 6.22 23.23 15.12
N GLN A 181 6.53 23.59 13.87
CA GLN A 181 6.56 24.96 13.37
C GLN A 181 5.73 25.09 12.09
N HIS A 182 4.78 26.04 12.07
CA HIS A 182 3.93 26.29 10.90
C HIS A 182 4.30 27.62 10.25
N ILE A 183 4.94 27.56 9.09
CA ILE A 183 5.55 28.71 8.42
C ILE A 183 5.11 28.71 6.96
N ASN A 184 4.53 29.82 6.50
CA ASN A 184 4.06 29.98 5.12
C ASN A 184 3.16 28.83 4.64
N ASN A 185 2.25 28.36 5.51
CA ASN A 185 1.33 27.25 5.25
C ASN A 185 2.00 25.87 5.08
N ILE A 186 3.22 25.72 5.60
CA ILE A 186 3.99 24.47 5.59
C ILE A 186 4.36 24.12 7.03
N TRP A 187 4.22 22.84 7.39
CA TRP A 187 4.66 22.31 8.68
C TRP A 187 6.09 21.80 8.61
N TYR A 188 6.87 22.13 9.63
CA TYR A 188 8.22 21.63 9.89
C TYR A 188 8.24 21.06 11.31
N HIS A 189 9.17 20.15 11.58
CA HIS A 189 9.45 19.69 12.94
C HIS A 189 10.93 19.82 13.25
N LEU A 190 11.23 20.37 14.43
CA LEU A 190 12.57 20.59 14.93
C LEU A 190 12.76 19.67 16.15
N GLU A 191 13.84 18.91 16.20
CA GLU A 191 14.20 18.08 17.35
C GLU A 191 14.45 18.93 18.61
N ASP A 192 14.58 18.29 19.77
CA ASP A 192 14.84 18.98 21.04
C ASP A 192 16.17 19.74 21.05
N ASP A 193 17.14 19.32 20.23
CA ASP A 193 18.41 20.02 20.03
C ASP A 193 18.35 21.14 18.97
N GLY A 194 17.18 21.32 18.35
CA GLY A 194 16.87 22.36 17.36
C GLY A 194 17.04 21.95 15.91
N LYS A 195 17.49 20.72 15.62
CA LYS A 195 17.72 20.27 14.24
C LYS A 195 16.41 20.01 13.51
N MET A 196 16.33 20.44 12.26
CA MET A 196 15.19 20.18 11.40
C MET A 196 15.13 18.72 10.96
N ASN A 197 13.96 18.11 11.16
CA ASN A 197 13.68 16.76 10.70
C ASN A 197 13.53 16.69 9.18
N THR A 198 14.06 15.62 8.59
CA THR A 198 13.84 15.21 7.20
C THR A 198 13.56 13.70 7.17
N GLY A 199 12.97 13.20 6.08
CA GLY A 199 12.63 11.79 5.92
C GLY A 199 11.50 11.31 6.84
N TRP A 200 11.46 10.00 7.10
CA TRP A 200 10.48 9.37 7.98
C TRP A 200 10.80 9.63 9.45
N GLN A 201 9.79 10.03 10.22
CA GLN A 201 9.93 10.37 11.64
C GLN A 201 8.76 9.81 12.46
N ASP A 202 9.07 9.17 13.59
CA ASP A 202 8.09 8.72 14.58
C ASP A 202 7.93 9.81 15.65
N ILE A 203 6.82 10.55 15.63
CA ILE A 203 6.56 11.69 16.52
C ILE A 203 5.29 11.40 17.31
N ASN A 204 5.42 11.24 18.63
CA ASN A 204 4.31 10.93 19.55
C ASN A 204 3.51 9.65 19.18
N GLY A 205 4.16 8.67 18.54
CA GLY A 205 3.54 7.40 18.15
C GLY A 205 2.93 7.39 16.75
N ASP A 206 2.94 8.53 16.04
CA ASP A 206 2.51 8.64 14.65
C ASP A 206 3.71 8.79 13.70
N LYS A 207 3.61 8.22 12.50
CA LYS A 207 4.64 8.32 11.45
C LYS A 207 4.38 9.47 10.50
N TYR A 208 5.33 10.39 10.41
CA TYR A 208 5.32 11.53 9.49
C TYR A 208 6.45 11.39 8.46
N TYR A 209 6.28 12.01 7.31
CA TYR A 209 7.35 12.12 6.32
C TYR A 209 7.61 13.59 5.99
N PHE A 210 8.87 13.99 6.09
CA PHE A 210 9.36 15.32 5.72
C PHE A 210 10.24 15.19 4.48
N ASN A 211 10.08 16.07 3.50
CA ASN A 211 10.96 16.08 2.34
C ASN A 211 12.38 16.58 2.71
N ASN A 212 13.29 16.63 1.75
CA ASN A 212 14.68 17.07 1.99
C ASN A 212 14.78 18.55 2.43
N SER A 213 13.75 19.36 2.19
CA SER A 213 13.65 20.74 2.67
C SER A 213 13.01 20.83 4.07
N GLY A 214 12.67 19.69 4.69
CA GLY A 214 12.01 19.62 6.00
C GLY A 214 10.51 19.89 5.98
N GLU A 215 9.90 19.96 4.80
CA GLU A 215 8.47 20.22 4.66
C GLU A 215 7.69 18.92 4.90
N MET A 216 6.75 18.93 5.85
CA MET A 216 5.87 17.80 6.12
C MET A 216 4.99 17.52 4.90
N GLN A 217 5.02 16.28 4.43
CA GLN A 217 4.22 15.85 3.29
C GLN A 217 2.83 15.38 3.73
N THR A 218 1.84 15.52 2.84
CA THR A 218 0.46 15.03 3.01
C THR A 218 -0.02 14.39 1.69
N GLY A 219 -1.15 13.69 1.73
CA GLY A 219 -1.73 13.01 0.57
C GLY A 219 -0.93 11.80 0.09
N TRP A 220 -1.12 11.43 -1.18
CA TRP A 220 -0.43 10.30 -1.80
C TRP A 220 1.05 10.60 -2.04
N GLN A 221 1.93 9.73 -1.56
CA GLN A 221 3.38 9.86 -1.68
C GLN A 221 3.99 8.55 -2.20
N TYR A 222 4.86 8.66 -3.20
CA TYR A 222 5.63 7.53 -3.73
C TYR A 222 7.09 7.64 -3.29
N ILE A 223 7.47 6.80 -2.32
CA ILE A 223 8.76 6.90 -1.62
C ILE A 223 9.40 5.52 -1.64
N ASN A 224 10.62 5.42 -2.19
CA ASN A 224 11.40 4.17 -2.27
C ASN A 224 10.58 2.98 -2.84
N ASP A 225 9.94 3.23 -3.99
CA ASP A 225 9.11 2.27 -4.72
C ASP A 225 7.83 1.81 -3.97
N ILE A 226 7.42 2.54 -2.94
CA ILE A 226 6.24 2.24 -2.13
C ILE A 226 5.27 3.43 -2.15
N TRP A 227 3.99 3.13 -2.37
CA TRP A 227 2.91 4.10 -2.19
C TRP A 227 2.47 4.18 -0.73
N TYR A 228 2.41 5.41 -0.22
CA TYR A 228 1.85 5.78 1.08
C TYR A 228 0.74 6.79 0.87
N HIS A 229 -0.20 6.86 1.82
CA HIS A 229 -1.10 7.98 1.95
C HIS A 229 -0.88 8.62 3.32
N LEU A 230 -0.55 9.91 3.32
CA LEU A 230 -0.36 10.72 4.52
C LEU A 230 -1.62 11.55 4.72
N ARG A 231 -2.20 11.52 5.92
CA ARG A 231 -3.41 12.29 6.24
C ARG A 231 -3.15 13.79 6.11
N GLU A 232 -4.21 14.59 6.05
CA GLU A 232 -4.08 16.06 6.01
C GLU A 232 -3.30 16.64 7.18
N ASN A 233 -3.37 16.00 8.36
CA ASN A 233 -2.60 16.38 9.53
C ASN A 233 -1.18 15.78 9.58
N GLY A 234 -0.78 15.00 8.57
CA GLY A 234 0.58 14.46 8.41
C GLY A 234 0.76 12.94 8.59
N PRO A 235 0.13 12.27 9.58
CA PRO A 235 0.38 10.86 9.84
C PRO A 235 0.10 9.95 8.65
N ALA A 236 0.95 8.94 8.46
CA ALA A 236 0.72 7.87 7.50
C ALA A 236 -0.50 7.03 7.85
N ASP A 237 -1.25 6.63 6.83
CA ASP A 237 -2.35 5.69 6.96
C ASP A 237 -1.89 4.25 7.11
N THR A 238 -2.62 3.50 7.93
CA THR A 238 -2.46 2.07 8.17
C THR A 238 -3.83 1.40 8.23
N GLY A 239 -3.92 0.13 7.85
CA GLY A 239 -5.14 -0.63 7.76
C GLY A 239 -6.10 -0.13 6.67
N TRP A 240 -7.39 -0.42 6.84
CA TRP A 240 -8.46 -0.03 5.92
C TRP A 240 -8.69 1.49 5.90
N ARG A 241 -8.70 2.09 4.71
CA ARG A 241 -8.99 3.52 4.52
C ARG A 241 -9.85 3.76 3.29
N LYS A 242 -10.82 4.66 3.44
CA LYS A 242 -11.64 5.14 2.34
C LYS A 242 -11.15 6.52 1.91
N ILE A 243 -10.62 6.62 0.69
CA ILE A 243 -10.03 7.84 0.13
C ILE A 243 -10.73 8.13 -1.20
N ASN A 244 -11.36 9.30 -1.34
CA ASN A 244 -12.08 9.70 -2.55
C ASN A 244 -13.11 8.67 -3.05
N ASN A 245 -13.86 8.07 -2.12
CA ASN A 245 -14.85 7.00 -2.31
C ASN A 245 -14.32 5.58 -2.57
N ASP A 246 -13.02 5.42 -2.81
CA ASP A 246 -12.40 4.12 -3.02
C ASP A 246 -11.81 3.58 -1.71
N TRP A 247 -11.82 2.25 -1.56
CA TRP A 247 -11.22 1.57 -0.41
C TRP A 247 -9.80 1.11 -0.75
N TYR A 248 -8.89 1.34 0.18
CA TYR A 248 -7.49 0.96 0.14
C TYR A 248 -7.14 0.23 1.44
N TYR A 249 -6.11 -0.60 1.40
CA TYR A 249 -5.52 -1.19 2.59
C TYR A 249 -4.03 -0.90 2.64
N PHE A 250 -3.58 -0.40 3.79
CA PHE A 250 -2.18 -0.11 4.07
C PHE A 250 -1.68 -1.09 5.13
N ASP A 251 -0.48 -1.65 4.99
CA ASP A 251 0.09 -2.54 6.00
C ASP A 251 0.53 -1.77 7.26
N ASN A 252 1.18 -2.47 8.20
CA ASN A 252 1.64 -1.91 9.47
C ASN A 252 2.77 -0.87 9.32
N ILE A 253 3.44 -0.80 8.17
CA ILE A 253 4.43 0.24 7.87
C ILE A 253 3.85 1.35 6.99
N GLY A 254 2.58 1.25 6.61
CA GLY A 254 1.87 2.24 5.79
C GLY A 254 1.99 2.01 4.28
N LYS A 255 2.53 0.86 3.84
CA LYS A 255 2.60 0.52 2.41
C LYS A 255 1.22 0.13 1.90
N MET A 256 0.77 0.80 0.85
CA MET A 256 -0.44 0.46 0.11
C MET A 256 -0.33 -0.93 -0.50
N GLN A 257 -1.35 -1.77 -0.29
CA GLN A 257 -1.40 -3.12 -0.86
C GLN A 257 -2.06 -3.13 -2.25
N THR A 258 -1.58 -4.04 -3.09
CA THR A 258 -2.10 -4.35 -4.42
C THR A 258 -2.28 -5.87 -4.57
N SER A 259 -2.96 -6.31 -5.62
CA SER A 259 -3.25 -7.71 -5.93
C SER A 259 -4.01 -8.45 -4.82
N TRP A 260 -3.87 -9.79 -4.76
CA TRP A 260 -4.51 -10.65 -3.78
C TRP A 260 -3.96 -10.43 -2.37
N GLN A 261 -4.85 -10.25 -1.40
CA GLN A 261 -4.51 -10.04 0.01
C GLN A 261 -5.47 -10.80 0.92
N ASP A 262 -4.95 -11.50 1.91
CA ASP A 262 -5.75 -12.13 2.97
C ASP A 262 -5.75 -11.25 4.21
N ILE A 263 -6.91 -10.73 4.59
CA ILE A 263 -7.10 -9.76 5.68
C ILE A 263 -8.27 -10.25 6.54
N ASP A 264 -8.04 -10.43 7.84
CA ASP A 264 -9.07 -10.82 8.82
C ASP A 264 -9.91 -12.06 8.42
N ASN A 265 -9.27 -13.08 7.84
CA ASN A 265 -9.86 -14.33 7.33
C ASN A 265 -10.69 -14.20 6.03
N SER A 266 -10.68 -13.04 5.39
CA SER A 266 -11.28 -12.82 4.07
C SER A 266 -10.21 -12.53 3.03
N THR A 267 -10.41 -13.02 1.80
CA THR A 267 -9.51 -12.72 0.66
C THR A 267 -10.07 -11.53 -0.12
N TYR A 268 -9.22 -10.56 -0.42
CA TYR A 268 -9.53 -9.35 -1.18
C TYR A 268 -8.63 -9.27 -2.42
N TYR A 269 -9.05 -8.46 -3.40
CA TYR A 269 -8.21 -8.10 -4.53
C TYR A 269 -8.18 -6.60 -4.71
N PHE A 270 -6.98 -6.03 -4.66
CA PHE A 270 -6.72 -4.62 -4.95
C PHE A 270 -6.13 -4.51 -6.35
N ASN A 271 -6.59 -3.56 -7.17
CA ASN A 271 -6.02 -3.36 -8.50
C ASN A 271 -4.62 -2.72 -8.40
N ASP A 272 -3.98 -2.45 -9.55
CA ASP A 272 -2.63 -1.86 -9.59
C ASP A 272 -2.55 -0.45 -8.98
N ASN A 273 -3.68 0.25 -8.87
CA ASN A 273 -3.79 1.53 -8.18
C ASN A 273 -4.12 1.37 -6.69
N GLY A 274 -4.18 0.15 -6.16
CA GLY A 274 -4.50 -0.15 -4.77
C GLY A 274 -5.98 -0.07 -4.41
N VAL A 275 -6.87 0.09 -5.39
CA VAL A 275 -8.32 0.17 -5.14
C VAL A 275 -8.91 -1.23 -4.96
N MET A 276 -9.62 -1.43 -3.85
CA MET A 276 -10.32 -2.66 -3.51
C MET A 276 -11.40 -2.99 -4.55
N SER A 277 -11.44 -4.24 -5.00
CA SER A 277 -12.43 -4.72 -5.96
C SER A 277 -13.77 -5.04 -5.31
N ILE A 278 -14.85 -4.74 -6.04
CA ILE A 278 -16.23 -5.12 -5.73
C ILE A 278 -16.93 -5.63 -6.99
N GLY A 279 -17.91 -6.52 -6.81
CA GLY A 279 -18.65 -7.17 -7.89
C GLY A 279 -17.79 -8.12 -8.74
N TRP A 280 -18.23 -8.37 -9.97
CA TRP A 280 -17.54 -9.24 -10.92
C TRP A 280 -16.22 -8.62 -11.42
N ARG A 281 -15.14 -9.40 -11.39
CA ARG A 281 -13.83 -9.05 -11.94
C ARG A 281 -13.21 -10.23 -12.68
N THR A 282 -12.49 -9.92 -13.75
CA THR A 282 -11.63 -10.89 -14.43
C THR A 282 -10.20 -10.71 -13.94
N ILE A 283 -9.62 -11.75 -13.37
CA ILE A 283 -8.24 -11.77 -12.83
C ILE A 283 -7.57 -13.00 -13.44
N GLU A 284 -6.46 -12.79 -14.16
CA GLU A 284 -5.71 -13.88 -14.81
C GLU A 284 -6.56 -14.79 -15.73
N SER A 285 -7.54 -14.21 -16.43
CA SER A 285 -8.52 -14.89 -17.31
C SER A 285 -9.62 -15.69 -16.60
N GLU A 286 -9.68 -15.64 -15.27
CA GLU A 286 -10.74 -16.25 -14.47
C GLU A 286 -11.70 -15.18 -13.93
N TRP A 287 -12.96 -15.55 -13.75
CA TRP A 287 -13.96 -14.67 -13.16
C TRP A 287 -14.03 -14.87 -11.65
N TYR A 288 -14.05 -13.78 -10.90
CA TYR A 288 -14.25 -13.74 -9.45
C TYR A 288 -15.35 -12.74 -9.12
N TYR A 289 -16.02 -12.94 -7.99
CA TYR A 289 -16.98 -11.98 -7.47
C TYR A 289 -16.57 -11.56 -6.06
N PHE A 290 -16.59 -10.25 -5.82
CA PHE A 290 -16.34 -9.65 -4.52
C PHE A 290 -17.62 -9.00 -4.00
N ASN A 291 -17.99 -9.23 -2.74
CA ASN A 291 -19.19 -8.62 -2.17
C ASN A 291 -19.03 -7.10 -1.96
N ASN A 292 -20.05 -6.42 -1.42
CA ASN A 292 -20.00 -4.96 -1.20
C ASN A 292 -18.95 -4.53 -0.16
N SER A 293 -18.48 -5.46 0.69
CA SER A 293 -17.37 -5.26 1.61
C SER A 293 -16.01 -5.56 0.97
N GLY A 294 -15.99 -6.08 -0.27
CA GLY A 294 -14.80 -6.44 -1.03
C GLY A 294 -14.31 -7.87 -0.80
N GLU A 295 -15.03 -8.69 -0.05
CA GLU A 295 -14.61 -10.07 0.26
C GLU A 295 -14.89 -10.97 -0.94
N LYS A 296 -13.91 -11.80 -1.32
CA LYS A 296 -14.04 -12.79 -2.39
C LYS A 296 -15.06 -13.86 -2.00
N GLU A 297 -16.05 -14.04 -2.84
CA GLU A 297 -17.07 -15.06 -2.65
C GLU A 297 -16.65 -16.42 -3.23
N SER A 298 -17.10 -17.51 -2.58
CA SER A 298 -16.86 -18.89 -3.03
C SER A 298 -18.02 -19.81 -2.64
N ASN A 299 -18.09 -20.99 -3.27
CA ASN A 299 -19.10 -22.04 -3.02
C ASN A 299 -20.56 -21.55 -3.06
N LYS A 300 -20.89 -20.66 -4.00
CA LYS A 300 -22.24 -20.10 -4.13
C LYS A 300 -22.56 -19.70 -5.55
N VAL A 301 -23.84 -19.57 -5.85
CA VAL A 301 -24.30 -19.02 -7.12
C VAL A 301 -24.53 -17.52 -7.01
N ILE A 302 -24.03 -16.78 -7.99
CA ILE A 302 -24.28 -15.35 -8.20
C ILE A 302 -24.68 -15.17 -9.67
N ASP A 303 -25.85 -14.57 -9.91
CA ASP A 303 -26.44 -14.46 -11.24
C ASP A 303 -26.53 -15.84 -11.94
N ASP A 304 -25.94 -15.97 -13.14
CA ASP A 304 -25.87 -17.20 -13.93
C ASP A 304 -24.54 -17.97 -13.74
N TRP A 305 -23.81 -17.71 -12.65
CA TRP A 305 -22.48 -18.26 -12.40
C TRP A 305 -22.38 -18.94 -11.04
N TYR A 306 -21.84 -20.14 -11.01
CA TYR A 306 -21.44 -20.82 -9.78
C TYR A 306 -19.96 -20.52 -9.50
N LEU A 307 -19.68 -20.00 -8.30
CA LEU A 307 -18.34 -19.81 -7.78
C LEU A 307 -17.91 -21.10 -7.07
N ASP A 308 -16.79 -21.68 -7.50
CA ASP A 308 -16.23 -22.89 -6.88
C ASP A 308 -15.59 -22.60 -5.51
N LYS A 309 -14.93 -23.61 -4.92
CA LYS A 309 -14.23 -23.49 -3.63
C LYS A 309 -13.09 -22.48 -3.60
N ASN A 310 -12.53 -22.16 -4.77
CA ASN A 310 -11.47 -21.16 -4.93
C ASN A 310 -12.06 -19.78 -5.27
N GLY A 311 -13.37 -19.69 -5.51
CA GLY A 311 -14.07 -18.48 -5.94
C GLY A 311 -14.10 -18.28 -7.45
N VAL A 312 -13.65 -19.27 -8.23
CA VAL A 312 -13.63 -19.18 -9.69
C VAL A 312 -15.04 -19.37 -10.23
N GLY A 313 -15.51 -18.36 -10.97
CA GLY A 313 -16.81 -18.33 -11.60
C GLY A 313 -16.86 -19.27 -12.81
N ASN A 314 -17.86 -20.16 -12.78
CA ASN A 314 -18.21 -21.04 -13.88
C ASN A 314 -19.67 -20.82 -14.27
N LYS A 315 -19.92 -20.59 -15.56
CA LYS A 315 -21.28 -20.39 -16.06
C LYS A 315 -22.13 -21.63 -15.79
N ILE A 316 -23.31 -21.45 -15.19
CA ILE A 316 -24.16 -22.57 -14.75
C ILE A 316 -24.58 -23.42 -15.93
N VAL A 317 -24.94 -22.81 -17.06
CA VAL A 317 -25.30 -23.53 -18.29
C VAL A 317 -24.51 -23.06 -19.50
N THR A 318 -24.01 -24.05 -20.23
CA THR A 318 -23.36 -23.91 -21.52
C THR A 318 -24.12 -24.72 -22.57
N GLU A 319 -24.11 -24.24 -23.81
CA GLU A 319 -24.76 -24.86 -24.96
C GLU A 319 -23.70 -25.31 -25.96
N GLY A 320 -23.94 -26.40 -26.67
CA GLY A 320 -23.01 -26.89 -27.68
C GLY A 320 -23.61 -27.89 -28.65
N VAL A 321 -22.79 -28.32 -29.61
CA VAL A 321 -23.14 -29.27 -30.67
C VAL A 321 -22.20 -30.46 -30.59
N TYR A 322 -22.74 -31.68 -30.60
CA TYR A 322 -21.97 -32.91 -30.53
C TYR A 322 -21.89 -33.69 -31.85
N GLY A 323 -22.61 -33.26 -32.89
CA GLY A 323 -22.56 -33.87 -34.20
C GLY A 323 -23.59 -33.30 -35.17
N LYS A 324 -23.77 -33.97 -36.31
CA LYS A 324 -24.75 -33.62 -37.33
C LYS A 324 -25.67 -34.80 -37.62
N SER A 325 -26.96 -34.51 -37.83
CA SER A 325 -27.94 -35.50 -38.27
C SER A 325 -27.70 -35.93 -39.72
N GLY A 326 -28.42 -36.95 -40.19
CA GLY A 326 -28.37 -37.38 -41.58
C GLY A 326 -28.76 -36.30 -42.60
N LYS A 327 -29.61 -35.35 -42.21
CA LYS A 327 -29.94 -34.16 -43.02
C LYS A 327 -29.05 -32.95 -42.73
N GLY A 328 -28.01 -33.09 -41.90
CA GLY A 328 -27.04 -32.03 -41.61
C GLY A 328 -27.48 -31.02 -40.54
N ARG A 329 -28.53 -31.31 -39.76
CA ARG A 329 -28.93 -30.46 -38.61
C ARG A 329 -27.98 -30.66 -37.44
N ASP A 330 -27.82 -29.63 -36.62
CA ASP A 330 -27.05 -29.73 -35.38
C ASP A 330 -27.69 -30.71 -34.40
N LEU A 331 -26.84 -31.53 -33.80
CA LEU A 331 -27.18 -32.36 -32.65
C LEU A 331 -26.72 -31.61 -31.41
N GLU A 332 -27.67 -30.99 -30.71
CA GLU A 332 -27.42 -30.01 -29.65
C GLU A 332 -27.37 -30.66 -28.26
N TYR A 333 -26.70 -30.01 -27.31
CA TYR A 333 -26.74 -30.35 -25.89
C TYR A 333 -26.69 -29.10 -25.01
N TYR A 334 -27.26 -29.23 -23.82
CA TYR A 334 -27.03 -28.34 -22.68
C TYR A 334 -26.09 -29.03 -21.70
N ARG A 335 -25.08 -28.32 -21.20
CA ARG A 335 -24.26 -28.77 -20.09
C ARG A 335 -24.46 -27.85 -18.90
N ILE A 336 -24.74 -28.45 -17.76
CA ILE A 336 -24.86 -27.77 -16.47
C ILE A 336 -23.76 -28.26 -15.53
N GLY A 337 -23.02 -27.35 -14.90
CA GLY A 337 -21.90 -27.69 -14.02
C GLY A 337 -20.65 -28.18 -14.75
N HIS A 338 -19.58 -28.42 -13.99
CA HIS A 338 -18.26 -28.69 -14.55
C HIS A 338 -17.44 -29.78 -13.85
N GLY A 339 -18.05 -30.50 -12.90
CA GLY A 339 -17.33 -31.51 -12.13
C GLY A 339 -17.14 -32.86 -12.84
N LYS A 340 -16.48 -33.78 -12.12
CA LYS A 340 -16.04 -35.10 -12.62
C LYS A 340 -17.09 -36.21 -12.51
N LYS A 341 -18.15 -36.04 -11.71
CA LYS A 341 -19.34 -36.89 -11.76
C LYS A 341 -20.16 -36.47 -12.97
N VAL A 342 -20.65 -37.42 -13.75
CA VAL A 342 -21.34 -37.14 -15.01
C VAL A 342 -22.72 -37.75 -14.99
N LEU A 343 -23.74 -36.92 -15.20
CA LEU A 343 -25.11 -37.35 -15.51
C LEU A 343 -25.40 -37.00 -16.96
N PHE A 344 -25.81 -37.98 -17.74
CA PHE A 344 -26.10 -37.80 -19.15
C PHE A 344 -27.54 -38.20 -19.43
N SER A 345 -28.38 -37.27 -19.89
CA SER A 345 -29.79 -37.50 -20.15
C SER A 345 -30.11 -37.25 -21.61
N VAL A 346 -30.64 -38.28 -22.27
CA VAL A 346 -30.92 -38.27 -23.71
C VAL A 346 -32.42 -38.29 -23.93
N PHE A 347 -32.95 -37.23 -24.55
CA PHE A 347 -34.35 -37.16 -24.97
C PHE A 347 -34.49 -37.42 -26.46
N GLY A 348 -35.66 -37.93 -26.85
CA GLY A 348 -36.06 -38.03 -28.25
C GLY A 348 -35.08 -38.83 -29.09
N VAL A 349 -34.65 -39.99 -28.58
CA VAL A 349 -33.92 -41.01 -29.34
C VAL A 349 -34.75 -41.52 -30.52
N HIS A 350 -36.08 -41.49 -30.40
CA HIS A 350 -36.99 -41.57 -31.53
C HIS A 350 -37.47 -40.17 -31.96
N GLY A 351 -37.84 -40.06 -33.23
CA GLY A 351 -38.37 -38.81 -33.77
C GLY A 351 -39.89 -38.70 -33.71
N TYR A 352 -40.64 -39.79 -33.86
CA TYR A 352 -42.09 -39.86 -33.66
C TYR A 352 -42.35 -41.00 -32.67
N GLU A 353 -42.87 -40.67 -31.48
CA GLU A 353 -43.22 -41.65 -30.45
C GLU A 353 -44.64 -42.20 -30.66
N ASP A 354 -45.16 -42.91 -29.66
CA ASP A 354 -46.33 -43.78 -29.83
C ASP A 354 -47.69 -43.15 -29.50
N ALA A 355 -47.75 -41.92 -28.98
CA ALA A 355 -49.00 -41.34 -28.50
C ALA A 355 -49.72 -40.51 -29.58
N TRP A 356 -49.07 -39.54 -30.22
CA TRP A 356 -49.66 -38.78 -31.35
C TRP A 356 -48.60 -38.07 -32.19
N SER A 357 -49.00 -37.62 -33.39
CA SER A 357 -48.12 -36.88 -34.30
C SER A 357 -47.59 -35.59 -33.66
N GLY A 358 -46.33 -35.60 -33.25
CA GLY A 358 -45.65 -34.47 -32.61
C GLY A 358 -45.34 -34.65 -31.12
N ASP A 359 -45.59 -35.81 -30.54
CA ASP A 359 -45.28 -36.10 -29.13
C ASP A 359 -43.78 -36.02 -28.78
N SER A 360 -42.90 -36.25 -29.74
CA SER A 360 -41.46 -36.00 -29.60
C SER A 360 -41.09 -34.52 -29.47
N GLN A 361 -41.91 -33.60 -29.98
CA GLN A 361 -41.73 -32.17 -29.74
C GLN A 361 -41.95 -31.83 -28.27
N GLU A 362 -42.87 -32.54 -27.60
CA GLU A 362 -43.08 -32.38 -26.16
C GLU A 362 -41.91 -32.89 -25.35
N LEU A 363 -41.27 -34.00 -25.74
CA LEU A 363 -40.03 -34.46 -25.10
C LEU A 363 -38.92 -33.41 -25.18
N LYS A 364 -38.78 -32.73 -26.33
CA LYS A 364 -37.85 -31.61 -26.48
C LYS A 364 -38.19 -30.46 -25.52
N ILE A 365 -39.47 -30.07 -25.47
CA ILE A 365 -39.94 -28.99 -24.58
C ILE A 365 -39.72 -29.34 -23.11
N ILE A 366 -39.96 -30.59 -22.71
CA ILE A 366 -39.70 -31.07 -21.35
C ILE A 366 -38.22 -30.94 -21.02
N ALA A 367 -37.32 -31.40 -21.90
CA ALA A 367 -35.88 -31.29 -21.71
C ALA A 367 -35.43 -29.83 -21.50
N GLU A 368 -35.84 -28.93 -22.40
CA GLU A 368 -35.50 -27.50 -22.33
C GLU A 368 -36.06 -26.83 -21.06
N LYS A 369 -37.31 -27.15 -20.68
CA LYS A 369 -37.91 -26.65 -19.44
C LYS A 369 -37.21 -27.21 -18.19
N SER A 370 -36.76 -28.47 -18.22
CA SER A 370 -36.01 -29.06 -17.12
C SER A 370 -34.63 -28.41 -16.96
N VAL A 371 -33.96 -28.00 -18.04
CA VAL A 371 -32.72 -27.19 -17.97
C VAL A 371 -32.97 -25.87 -17.23
N ASN A 372 -34.04 -25.14 -17.60
CA ASN A 372 -34.40 -23.88 -16.94
C ASN A 372 -34.78 -24.08 -15.47
N ARG A 373 -35.48 -25.17 -15.17
CA ARG A 373 -35.82 -25.51 -13.78
C ARG A 373 -34.56 -25.83 -12.97
N LEU A 374 -33.66 -26.64 -13.51
CA LEU A 374 -32.37 -26.95 -12.88
C LEU A 374 -31.60 -25.66 -12.58
N ARG A 375 -31.48 -24.74 -13.55
CA ARG A 375 -30.88 -23.40 -13.34
C ARG A 375 -31.44 -22.71 -12.09
N SER A 376 -32.77 -22.65 -11.96
CA SER A 376 -33.42 -22.01 -10.81
C SER A 376 -33.25 -22.76 -9.49
N GLU A 377 -33.17 -24.09 -9.53
CA GLU A 377 -33.08 -24.90 -8.32
C GLU A 377 -31.68 -24.90 -7.70
N TYR A 378 -30.60 -24.71 -8.48
CA TYR A 378 -29.26 -24.48 -7.92
C TYR A 378 -29.24 -23.31 -6.94
N ASN A 379 -29.93 -22.22 -7.28
CA ASN A 379 -29.96 -21.01 -6.48
C ASN A 379 -30.69 -21.19 -5.13
N THR A 380 -31.57 -22.19 -5.03
CA THR A 380 -32.50 -22.32 -3.90
C THR A 380 -32.23 -23.53 -3.02
N LYS A 381 -31.74 -24.64 -3.58
CA LYS A 381 -31.46 -25.88 -2.85
C LYS A 381 -30.00 -26.05 -2.44
N GLY A 382 -29.11 -25.13 -2.83
CA GLY A 382 -27.69 -25.18 -2.48
C GLY A 382 -26.96 -26.41 -3.05
N ILE A 383 -27.38 -26.86 -4.25
CA ILE A 383 -26.78 -28.03 -4.89
C ILE A 383 -25.36 -27.66 -5.32
N ASP A 384 -24.38 -28.42 -4.83
CA ASP A 384 -22.99 -28.26 -5.24
C ASP A 384 -22.75 -28.89 -6.62
N LEU A 385 -22.55 -28.04 -7.63
CA LEU A 385 -22.20 -28.44 -8.99
C LEU A 385 -20.71 -28.62 -9.21
N SER A 386 -19.87 -28.30 -8.24
CA SER A 386 -18.42 -28.43 -8.39
C SER A 386 -18.02 -29.88 -8.70
N GLU A 387 -18.82 -30.86 -8.25
CA GLU A 387 -18.60 -32.28 -8.51
C GLU A 387 -19.35 -32.82 -9.72
N TRP A 388 -20.41 -32.16 -10.22
CA TRP A 388 -21.26 -32.69 -11.28
C TRP A 388 -21.14 -31.94 -12.61
N SER A 389 -21.16 -32.68 -13.72
CA SER A 389 -21.46 -32.20 -15.07
C SER A 389 -22.70 -32.93 -15.58
N VAL A 390 -23.80 -32.20 -15.77
CA VAL A 390 -25.08 -32.72 -16.28
C VAL A 390 -25.25 -32.34 -17.74
N TYR A 391 -25.35 -33.34 -18.61
CA TYR A 391 -25.57 -33.17 -20.04
C TYR A 391 -27.00 -33.55 -20.38
N ILE A 392 -27.76 -32.62 -20.97
CA ILE A 392 -29.12 -32.85 -21.45
C ILE A 392 -29.11 -32.70 -22.97
N ILE A 393 -29.40 -33.81 -23.66
CA ILE A 393 -29.64 -33.82 -25.10
C ILE A 393 -31.14 -33.67 -25.29
N PRO A 394 -31.64 -32.54 -25.82
CA PRO A 394 -33.06 -32.29 -25.93
C PRO A 394 -33.74 -33.08 -27.07
N SER A 395 -32.98 -33.51 -28.09
CA SER A 395 -33.49 -34.33 -29.19
C SER A 395 -32.34 -35.04 -29.91
N ALA A 396 -32.23 -36.36 -29.75
CA ALA A 396 -31.22 -37.18 -30.41
C ALA A 396 -31.56 -37.54 -31.87
N ASN A 397 -32.84 -37.54 -32.24
CA ASN A 397 -33.33 -37.70 -33.62
C ASN A 397 -34.12 -36.46 -34.10
N PRO A 398 -33.48 -35.30 -34.32
CA PRO A 398 -34.18 -34.10 -34.73
C PRO A 398 -34.81 -34.23 -36.12
N ASP A 399 -34.21 -35.04 -37.01
CA ASP A 399 -34.75 -35.27 -38.35
C ASP A 399 -36.08 -36.03 -38.30
N GLY A 400 -36.13 -37.11 -37.52
CA GLY A 400 -37.37 -37.87 -37.35
C GLY A 400 -38.46 -37.05 -36.64
N ARG A 401 -38.07 -36.12 -35.75
CA ARG A 401 -39.00 -35.20 -35.09
C ARG A 401 -39.58 -34.16 -36.03
N ILE A 402 -38.74 -33.55 -36.88
CA ILE A 402 -39.16 -32.41 -37.73
C ILE A 402 -39.77 -32.89 -39.04
N ASP A 403 -39.15 -33.88 -39.68
CA ASP A 403 -39.53 -34.32 -41.03
C ASP A 403 -40.15 -35.71 -41.07
N GLY A 404 -40.29 -36.38 -39.92
CA GLY A 404 -40.89 -37.69 -39.85
C GLY A 404 -42.39 -37.66 -40.15
N TRP A 405 -42.87 -38.68 -40.85
CA TRP A 405 -44.28 -38.78 -41.23
C TRP A 405 -44.96 -40.09 -40.78
N THR A 406 -44.25 -40.97 -40.06
CA THR A 406 -44.82 -42.23 -39.57
C THR A 406 -44.15 -42.71 -38.28
N ASN A 407 -44.94 -43.30 -37.38
CA ASN A 407 -44.46 -43.99 -36.17
C ASN A 407 -44.02 -45.45 -36.45
N ASN A 408 -44.14 -45.92 -37.70
CA ASN A 408 -43.71 -47.24 -38.16
C ASN A 408 -42.67 -47.12 -39.27
N GLY A 409 -41.62 -46.31 -39.06
CA GLY A 409 -40.64 -45.98 -40.10
C GLY A 409 -39.98 -44.61 -39.90
N PRO A 410 -39.69 -43.86 -40.99
CA PRO A 410 -38.91 -42.62 -41.02
C PRO A 410 -39.35 -41.43 -40.13
N GLY A 411 -40.27 -41.58 -39.17
CA GLY A 411 -40.45 -40.63 -38.08
C GLY A 411 -39.95 -41.18 -36.76
N ARG A 412 -40.35 -42.41 -36.40
CA ARG A 412 -39.81 -43.11 -35.24
C ARG A 412 -38.30 -43.32 -35.37
N THR A 413 -37.87 -43.83 -36.52
CA THR A 413 -36.45 -44.01 -36.86
C THR A 413 -35.86 -42.78 -37.54
N THR A 414 -34.54 -42.75 -37.76
CA THR A 414 -33.88 -41.66 -38.50
C THR A 414 -34.42 -41.55 -39.92
N VAL A 415 -34.57 -40.33 -40.44
CA VAL A 415 -35.21 -40.12 -41.77
C VAL A 415 -34.36 -40.69 -42.91
N THR A 416 -33.04 -40.51 -42.85
CA THR A 416 -32.13 -40.83 -43.95
C THR A 416 -31.78 -42.32 -44.00
N THR A 417 -31.40 -42.89 -42.86
CA THR A 417 -30.94 -44.29 -42.78
C THR A 417 -32.02 -45.26 -42.31
N LYS A 418 -33.17 -44.74 -41.85
CA LYS A 418 -34.27 -45.52 -41.26
C LYS A 418 -33.90 -46.30 -40.01
N ASN A 419 -32.75 -46.01 -39.39
CA ASN A 419 -32.29 -46.69 -38.18
C ASN A 419 -32.96 -46.15 -36.92
N ASP A 420 -33.46 -47.05 -36.09
CA ASP A 420 -33.86 -46.83 -34.70
C ASP A 420 -32.59 -46.60 -33.86
N ILE A 421 -32.37 -45.35 -33.45
CA ILE A 421 -31.18 -44.97 -32.68
C ILE A 421 -31.12 -45.73 -31.37
N ASN A 422 -32.26 -45.88 -30.67
CA ASN A 422 -32.25 -46.44 -29.33
C ASN A 422 -31.77 -47.89 -29.36
N ARG A 423 -32.16 -48.68 -30.37
CA ARG A 423 -31.76 -50.09 -30.53
C ARG A 423 -30.45 -50.32 -31.27
N SER A 424 -29.73 -49.25 -31.61
CA SER A 424 -28.54 -49.35 -32.47
C SER A 424 -27.23 -49.50 -31.69
N PHE A 425 -27.22 -49.56 -30.37
CA PHE A 425 -25.99 -49.57 -29.59
C PHE A 425 -25.30 -50.95 -29.56
N PRO A 426 -23.95 -51.01 -29.46
CA PRO A 426 -23.22 -52.27 -29.65
C PRO A 426 -23.51 -53.38 -28.64
N THR A 427 -23.78 -53.05 -27.37
CA THR A 427 -23.95 -54.04 -26.31
C THR A 427 -25.26 -54.81 -26.45
N GLY A 428 -25.16 -56.10 -26.75
CA GLY A 428 -26.33 -56.95 -26.98
C GLY A 428 -27.09 -56.58 -28.26
N PHE A 429 -26.43 -55.94 -29.22
CA PHE A 429 -27.01 -55.57 -30.50
C PHE A 429 -27.58 -56.80 -31.23
N SER A 430 -28.72 -56.62 -31.88
CA SER A 430 -29.28 -57.59 -32.83
C SER A 430 -29.97 -56.82 -33.96
N PRO A 431 -29.84 -57.28 -35.22
CA PRO A 431 -30.47 -56.62 -36.34
C PRO A 431 -31.98 -56.82 -36.30
N PHE A 432 -32.70 -55.74 -36.59
CA PHE A 432 -34.15 -55.72 -36.75
C PHE A 432 -34.48 -55.12 -38.12
N TYR A 433 -35.45 -55.72 -38.80
CA TYR A 433 -35.80 -55.35 -40.19
C TYR A 433 -37.25 -54.89 -40.35
N SER A 434 -38.00 -54.77 -39.26
CA SER A 434 -39.35 -54.18 -39.33
C SER A 434 -39.23 -52.67 -39.51
N ALA A 435 -40.16 -52.06 -40.26
CA ALA A 435 -40.13 -50.62 -40.50
C ALA A 435 -40.12 -49.80 -39.18
N ARG A 436 -40.81 -50.30 -38.14
CA ARG A 436 -40.87 -49.68 -36.82
C ARG A 436 -39.54 -49.70 -36.05
N ASN A 437 -38.80 -50.81 -36.13
CA ASN A 437 -37.62 -51.05 -35.29
C ASN A 437 -36.37 -51.27 -36.15
N TYR A 438 -36.30 -50.75 -37.36
CA TYR A 438 -35.20 -51.09 -38.28
C TYR A 438 -33.85 -50.62 -37.71
N THR A 439 -32.85 -51.49 -37.62
CA THR A 439 -31.51 -51.15 -37.09
C THR A 439 -30.35 -51.43 -38.05
N GLY A 440 -30.67 -51.89 -39.26
CA GLY A 440 -29.66 -52.28 -40.24
C GLY A 440 -28.86 -53.53 -39.83
N PRO A 441 -27.81 -53.87 -40.59
CA PRO A 441 -27.01 -55.08 -40.36
C PRO A 441 -25.98 -54.94 -39.23
N THR A 442 -25.64 -53.72 -38.83
CA THR A 442 -24.58 -53.42 -37.85
C THR A 442 -25.02 -52.35 -36.87
N ALA A 443 -24.48 -52.40 -35.64
CA ALA A 443 -24.67 -51.36 -34.65
C ALA A 443 -24.24 -49.97 -35.18
N LEU A 444 -24.84 -48.92 -34.60
CA LEU A 444 -24.58 -47.51 -34.89
C LEU A 444 -24.75 -47.17 -36.37
N GLY A 445 -25.84 -47.65 -36.98
CA GLY A 445 -26.08 -47.53 -38.42
C GLY A 445 -26.35 -46.09 -38.92
N SER A 446 -26.69 -45.14 -38.05
CA SER A 446 -26.96 -43.75 -38.43
C SER A 446 -25.89 -42.76 -37.96
N PRO A 447 -25.75 -41.59 -38.62
CA PRO A 447 -24.90 -40.50 -38.14
C PRO A 447 -25.23 -40.06 -36.71
N GLU A 448 -26.51 -39.98 -36.37
CA GLU A 448 -26.99 -39.60 -35.04
C GLU A 448 -26.55 -40.61 -33.98
N ALA A 449 -26.71 -41.90 -34.24
CA ALA A 449 -26.28 -42.96 -33.32
C ALA A 449 -24.77 -42.94 -33.09
N LYS A 450 -23.97 -42.75 -34.16
CA LYS A 450 -22.51 -42.65 -34.07
C LYS A 450 -22.08 -41.41 -33.29
N ALA A 451 -22.70 -40.26 -33.54
CA ALA A 451 -22.42 -39.02 -32.84
C ALA A 451 -22.75 -39.14 -31.35
N LEU A 452 -23.93 -39.68 -31.02
CA LEU A 452 -24.38 -39.90 -29.65
C LEU A 452 -23.45 -40.86 -28.90
N TYR A 453 -23.10 -42.00 -29.52
CA TYR A 453 -22.16 -42.97 -28.96
C TYR A 453 -20.79 -42.32 -28.66
N SER A 454 -20.24 -41.58 -29.63
CA SER A 454 -18.95 -40.91 -29.49
C SER A 454 -18.99 -39.86 -28.38
N PHE A 455 -20.10 -39.11 -28.29
CA PHE A 455 -20.26 -38.06 -27.29
C PHE A 455 -20.45 -38.62 -25.88
N ILE A 456 -21.22 -39.70 -25.71
CA ILE A 456 -21.34 -40.41 -24.42
C ILE A 456 -19.96 -40.88 -23.96
N ASN A 457 -19.19 -41.54 -24.84
CA ASN A 457 -17.87 -42.06 -24.48
C ASN A 457 -16.91 -40.95 -24.09
N LYS A 458 -16.81 -39.90 -24.91
CA LYS A 458 -15.96 -38.74 -24.63
C LYS A 458 -16.36 -38.07 -23.31
N THR A 459 -17.65 -37.93 -23.06
CA THR A 459 -18.17 -37.22 -21.89
C THR A 459 -18.02 -38.03 -20.59
N MET A 460 -18.16 -39.36 -20.67
CA MET A 460 -18.04 -40.24 -19.51
C MET A 460 -16.61 -40.78 -19.29
N GLU A 461 -15.67 -40.46 -20.16
CA GLU A 461 -14.26 -40.83 -20.00
C GLU A 461 -13.68 -40.12 -18.77
N GLY A 462 -13.03 -40.87 -17.88
CA GLY A 462 -12.45 -40.34 -16.65
C GLY A 462 -13.47 -39.85 -15.58
N ALA A 463 -14.77 -40.00 -15.83
CA ALA A 463 -15.80 -39.63 -14.86
C ALA A 463 -15.73 -40.50 -13.60
N THR A 464 -15.76 -39.87 -12.42
CA THR A 464 -15.70 -40.54 -11.12
C THR A 464 -17.02 -41.22 -10.77
N GLU A 465 -18.12 -40.71 -11.29
CA GLU A 465 -19.44 -41.31 -11.24
C GLU A 465 -20.15 -41.12 -12.58
N LYS A 466 -20.93 -42.11 -12.99
CA LYS A 466 -21.62 -42.13 -14.28
C LYS A 466 -23.08 -42.49 -14.09
N VAL A 467 -23.97 -41.58 -14.51
CA VAL A 467 -25.41 -41.81 -14.59
C VAL A 467 -25.84 -41.58 -16.04
N LEU A 468 -26.61 -42.51 -16.60
CA LEU A 468 -27.14 -42.40 -17.96
C LEU A 468 -28.66 -42.54 -17.93
N LEU A 469 -29.36 -41.54 -18.43
CA LEU A 469 -30.81 -41.55 -18.58
C LEU A 469 -31.14 -41.57 -20.06
N ASP A 470 -31.88 -42.59 -20.47
CA ASP A 470 -32.59 -42.61 -21.75
C ASP A 470 -34.05 -42.24 -21.48
N VAL A 471 -34.49 -41.12 -22.03
CA VAL A 471 -35.74 -40.48 -21.67
C VAL A 471 -36.66 -40.41 -22.88
N HIS A 472 -37.76 -41.13 -22.79
CA HIS A 472 -38.81 -41.17 -23.81
C HIS A 472 -40.20 -41.31 -23.15
N GLY A 473 -41.24 -41.49 -23.96
CA GLY A 473 -42.61 -41.76 -23.51
C GLY A 473 -43.07 -43.11 -24.04
N TRP A 474 -44.20 -43.72 -23.68
CA TRP A 474 -45.30 -43.27 -22.85
C TRP A 474 -45.80 -44.43 -21.97
N GLU A 475 -44.90 -45.32 -21.58
CA GLU A 475 -45.25 -46.61 -20.99
C GLU A 475 -45.42 -46.57 -19.45
N ASN A 476 -45.33 -45.38 -18.84
CA ASN A 476 -45.53 -45.14 -17.40
C ASN A 476 -44.67 -46.03 -16.49
N LYS A 477 -43.36 -46.06 -16.73
CA LYS A 477 -42.42 -46.95 -16.01
C LYS A 477 -40.98 -46.47 -16.07
N THR A 478 -40.13 -47.14 -15.30
CA THR A 478 -38.68 -47.07 -15.48
C THR A 478 -38.12 -48.45 -15.76
N ILE A 479 -37.01 -48.53 -16.51
CA ILE A 479 -36.30 -49.79 -16.78
C ILE A 479 -34.81 -49.59 -16.45
N GLY A 480 -34.17 -50.58 -15.81
CA GLY A 480 -32.74 -50.53 -15.50
C GLY A 480 -32.46 -50.29 -14.02
N ASN A 481 -31.45 -49.49 -13.70
CA ASN A 481 -30.88 -49.41 -12.35
C ASN A 481 -31.90 -48.87 -11.31
N PRO A 482 -32.29 -49.67 -10.29
CA PRO A 482 -33.33 -49.25 -9.32
C PRO A 482 -32.88 -48.10 -8.40
N SER A 483 -31.58 -47.96 -8.14
CA SER A 483 -31.06 -46.92 -7.25
C SER A 483 -31.17 -45.51 -7.84
N ILE A 484 -31.16 -45.39 -9.17
CA ILE A 484 -31.41 -44.15 -9.88
C ILE A 484 -32.89 -44.03 -10.26
N ALA A 485 -33.52 -45.13 -10.68
CA ALA A 485 -34.92 -45.12 -11.10
C ALA A 485 -35.87 -44.61 -10.02
N ARG A 486 -35.60 -44.94 -8.74
CA ARG A 486 -36.42 -44.52 -7.59
C ARG A 486 -36.71 -43.01 -7.54
N TYR A 487 -35.78 -42.17 -8.03
CA TYR A 487 -35.95 -40.71 -7.99
C TYR A 487 -37.04 -40.25 -8.96
N PHE A 488 -37.21 -40.93 -10.09
CA PHE A 488 -38.31 -40.68 -11.02
C PHE A 488 -39.57 -41.45 -10.62
N ASP A 489 -39.40 -42.67 -10.10
CA ASP A 489 -40.53 -43.48 -9.63
C ASP A 489 -41.33 -42.76 -8.53
N ASN A 490 -40.65 -42.06 -7.61
CA ASN A 490 -41.30 -41.30 -6.56
C ASN A 490 -42.06 -40.06 -7.09
N GLU A 491 -41.53 -39.39 -8.12
CA GLU A 491 -42.14 -38.18 -8.69
C GLU A 491 -43.38 -38.50 -9.55
N PHE A 492 -43.35 -39.63 -10.25
CA PHE A 492 -44.38 -40.01 -11.24
C PHE A 492 -45.26 -41.19 -10.81
N GLY A 493 -44.90 -41.91 -9.74
CA GLY A 493 -45.60 -43.13 -9.32
C GLY A 493 -45.32 -44.34 -10.21
N PHE A 494 -44.11 -44.44 -10.76
CA PHE A 494 -43.74 -45.54 -11.67
C PHE A 494 -43.47 -46.84 -10.92
N ARG A 495 -43.43 -47.93 -11.68
CA ARG A 495 -42.84 -49.21 -11.27
C ARG A 495 -41.54 -49.44 -12.04
N ASN A 496 -40.45 -49.67 -11.31
CA ASN A 496 -39.19 -50.08 -11.92
C ASN A 496 -39.23 -51.53 -12.42
N ILE A 497 -38.72 -51.72 -13.64
CA ILE A 497 -38.40 -53.02 -14.22
C ILE A 497 -36.89 -53.17 -14.25
N ASN A 498 -36.34 -53.97 -13.33
CA ASN A 498 -34.90 -54.19 -13.23
C ASN A 498 -34.41 -55.18 -14.31
N LYS A 499 -34.28 -54.70 -15.55
CA LYS A 499 -33.79 -55.44 -16.73
C LYS A 499 -33.05 -54.50 -17.68
N TYR A 500 -32.14 -55.05 -18.50
CA TYR A 500 -31.46 -54.33 -19.57
C TYR A 500 -31.73 -54.99 -20.94
N PRO A 501 -32.54 -54.37 -21.83
CA PRO A 501 -32.81 -54.91 -23.16
C PRO A 501 -31.61 -54.72 -24.10
N GLY A 502 -31.21 -55.77 -24.83
CA GLY A 502 -30.05 -55.73 -25.74
C GLY A 502 -30.18 -54.68 -26.85
N GLY A 503 -29.07 -53.99 -27.14
CA GLY A 503 -28.99 -52.96 -28.19
C GLY A 503 -29.40 -51.55 -27.74
N PHE A 504 -29.91 -51.38 -26.52
CA PHE A 504 -30.42 -50.10 -26.01
C PHE A 504 -29.32 -49.19 -25.46
N VAL A 505 -29.55 -47.87 -25.49
CA VAL A 505 -28.64 -46.86 -24.89
C VAL A 505 -28.38 -47.19 -23.42
N ILE A 506 -29.41 -47.54 -22.64
CA ILE A 506 -29.25 -47.89 -21.23
C ILE A 506 -28.41 -49.15 -21.01
N THR A 507 -28.52 -50.13 -21.89
CA THR A 507 -27.73 -51.36 -21.80
C THR A 507 -26.27 -51.10 -22.11
N TYR A 508 -26.01 -50.20 -23.05
CA TYR A 508 -24.67 -49.69 -23.30
C TYR A 508 -24.12 -48.89 -22.11
N GLY A 509 -24.92 -47.98 -21.55
CA GLY A 509 -24.59 -47.23 -20.34
C GLY A 509 -24.14 -48.13 -19.19
N ASN A 510 -24.94 -49.16 -18.89
CA ASN A 510 -24.59 -50.17 -17.88
C ASN A 510 -23.26 -50.87 -18.19
N ALA A 511 -23.00 -51.20 -19.46
CA ALA A 511 -21.75 -51.87 -19.87
C ALA A 511 -20.49 -51.01 -19.71
N ILE A 512 -20.61 -49.68 -19.78
CA ILE A 512 -19.50 -48.75 -19.54
C ILE A 512 -19.42 -48.27 -18.08
N GLY A 513 -20.15 -48.93 -17.18
CA GLY A 513 -20.15 -48.70 -15.74
C GLY A 513 -21.09 -47.59 -15.26
N ALA A 514 -22.01 -47.10 -16.09
CA ALA A 514 -23.00 -46.11 -15.67
C ALA A 514 -24.19 -46.74 -14.96
N LYS A 515 -24.71 -46.07 -13.92
CA LYS A 515 -26.03 -46.36 -13.37
C LYS A 515 -27.08 -45.87 -14.38
N SER A 516 -27.50 -46.74 -15.27
CA SER A 516 -28.34 -46.37 -16.42
C SER A 516 -29.82 -46.69 -16.22
N VAL A 517 -30.70 -45.78 -16.60
CA VAL A 517 -32.15 -45.89 -16.45
C VAL A 517 -32.89 -45.40 -17.69
N LEU A 518 -33.88 -46.17 -18.10
CA LEU A 518 -34.93 -45.78 -19.03
C LEU A 518 -36.02 -45.08 -18.26
N VAL A 519 -36.42 -43.90 -18.68
CA VAL A 519 -37.58 -43.18 -18.13
C VAL A 519 -38.65 -43.12 -19.21
N GLU A 520 -39.73 -43.86 -19.01
CA GLU A 520 -40.91 -43.87 -19.86
C GLU A 520 -42.01 -43.03 -19.20
N PHE A 521 -42.18 -41.79 -19.67
CA PHE A 521 -43.21 -40.91 -19.12
C PHE A 521 -44.62 -41.53 -19.17
N PRO A 522 -45.55 -41.06 -18.33
CA PRO A 522 -46.94 -41.49 -18.46
C PRO A 522 -47.56 -41.00 -19.78
N VAL A 523 -48.42 -41.79 -20.43
CA VAL A 523 -49.23 -41.35 -21.59
C VAL A 523 -49.96 -40.03 -21.28
N PRO A 524 -49.77 -38.97 -22.07
CA PRO A 524 -50.52 -37.74 -21.95
C PRO A 524 -51.59 -37.67 -23.05
N TYR A 525 -52.58 -36.82 -22.82
CA TYR A 525 -53.68 -36.61 -23.77
C TYR A 525 -53.47 -35.40 -24.69
N SER A 526 -52.60 -34.47 -24.30
CA SER A 526 -52.28 -33.24 -25.03
C SER A 526 -51.08 -32.52 -24.40
N HIS A 527 -50.56 -31.50 -25.09
CA HIS A 527 -49.62 -30.53 -24.53
C HIS A 527 -50.11 -29.97 -23.17
N GLN A 528 -51.39 -29.61 -23.07
CA GLN A 528 -51.96 -29.04 -21.85
C GLN A 528 -51.96 -30.05 -20.68
N ASP A 529 -52.12 -31.35 -20.97
CA ASP A 529 -52.03 -32.38 -19.93
C ASP A 529 -50.60 -32.50 -19.38
N ILE A 530 -49.59 -32.41 -20.25
CA ILE A 530 -48.17 -32.40 -19.85
C ILE A 530 -47.87 -31.21 -18.93
N LEU A 531 -48.35 -30.01 -19.29
CA LEU A 531 -48.19 -28.82 -18.45
C LEU A 531 -48.88 -28.97 -17.11
N ARG A 532 -50.15 -29.42 -17.10
CA ARG A 532 -50.95 -29.58 -15.87
C ARG A 532 -50.36 -30.61 -14.92
N ARG A 533 -49.74 -31.66 -15.44
CA ARG A 533 -49.10 -32.73 -14.66
C ARG A 533 -47.63 -32.46 -14.33
N ASP A 534 -47.12 -31.31 -14.78
CA ASP A 534 -45.76 -30.79 -14.56
C ASP A 534 -44.65 -31.81 -14.83
N PHE A 535 -44.64 -32.40 -16.03
CA PHE A 535 -43.63 -33.41 -16.37
C PHE A 535 -42.21 -32.85 -16.28
N SER A 536 -41.99 -31.61 -16.73
CA SER A 536 -40.67 -30.96 -16.66
C SER A 536 -40.20 -30.68 -15.24
N GLY A 537 -41.08 -30.23 -14.34
CA GLY A 537 -40.72 -29.96 -12.95
C GLY A 537 -40.45 -31.24 -12.18
N LYS A 538 -41.30 -32.26 -12.33
CA LYS A 538 -41.10 -33.59 -11.74
C LYS A 538 -39.82 -34.27 -12.24
N PHE A 539 -39.53 -34.19 -13.53
CA PHE A 539 -38.29 -34.73 -14.07
C PHE A 539 -37.08 -33.98 -13.51
N ALA A 540 -37.12 -32.64 -13.46
CA ALA A 540 -36.07 -31.83 -12.87
C ALA A 540 -35.86 -32.14 -11.37
N ASN A 541 -36.93 -32.35 -10.59
CA ASN A 541 -36.83 -32.80 -9.20
C ASN A 541 -36.11 -34.15 -9.08
N GLY A 542 -36.44 -35.11 -9.94
CA GLY A 542 -35.75 -36.39 -10.02
C GLY A 542 -34.25 -36.23 -10.28
N LEU A 543 -33.88 -35.36 -11.24
CA LEU A 543 -32.48 -35.02 -11.49
C LEU A 543 -31.80 -34.39 -10.27
N VAL A 544 -32.40 -33.36 -9.67
CA VAL A 544 -31.87 -32.70 -8.47
C VAL A 544 -31.64 -33.69 -7.34
N ASN A 545 -32.58 -34.61 -7.12
CA ASN A 545 -32.45 -35.62 -6.08
C ASN A 545 -31.33 -36.64 -6.39
N ILE A 546 -31.03 -36.92 -7.66
CA ILE A 546 -29.83 -37.71 -8.01
C ILE A 546 -28.58 -36.95 -7.59
N LEU A 547 -28.46 -35.67 -7.97
CA LEU A 547 -27.28 -34.83 -7.72
C LEU A 547 -27.00 -34.63 -6.22
N LEU A 548 -28.05 -34.56 -5.40
CA LEU A 548 -27.93 -34.35 -3.94
C LEU A 548 -27.57 -35.62 -3.17
N ASN A 549 -27.82 -36.81 -3.72
CA ASN A 549 -27.79 -38.06 -2.96
C ASN A 549 -26.83 -39.12 -3.54
N ASN A 550 -26.05 -38.77 -4.55
CA ASN A 550 -24.98 -39.58 -5.14
C ASN A 550 -23.77 -38.67 -5.32
#